data_AF-A0A2T4TC90-F1
#
_entry.id   AF-A0A2T4TC90-F1
#
_cell.length_a   1.000
_cell.length_b   1.000
_cell.length_c   1.000
_cell.angle_alpha   90.00
_cell.angle_beta   90.00
_cell.angle_gamma   90.00
#
_symmetry.space_group_name_H-M   'P 1'
#
loop_
_entity.id
_entity.type
_entity.pdbx_description
1 polymer ?
#
loop_
_entity_poly.entity_id
_entity_poly.type
_entity_poly.pdbx_seq_one_letter_code
_entity_poly.pdbx_strand_id
1 'polypeptide(L)' 'MIDRDFTATAPLQKWTTDVSQFNFSWGKCYLSPIIDMYTNEVISYDLSMSPNLNQIKRMLETTFKKFKSLTGLIFHSDI' A
#
# COMPACT_ATOMS: atom_id res chain seq x y z
N MET A 1 -9.33 -6.38 20.39
CA MET A 1 -9.81 -6.59 19.01
C MET A 1 -9.87 -5.21 18.38
N ILE A 2 -8.90 -4.86 17.55
CA ILE A 2 -9.02 -3.67 16.69
C ILE A 2 -10.01 -4.07 15.60
N ASP A 3 -11.13 -3.35 15.52
CA ASP A 3 -12.16 -3.53 14.49
C ASP A 3 -11.55 -3.22 13.12
N ARG A 4 -10.87 -4.21 12.54
CA ARG A 4 -10.41 -4.16 11.16
C ARG A 4 -11.60 -4.48 10.27
N ASP A 5 -12.51 -3.53 10.13
CA ASP A 5 -13.56 -3.65 9.12
C ASP A 5 -12.91 -3.49 7.73
N PHE A 6 -12.50 -4.61 7.18
CA PHE A 6 -11.90 -4.74 5.86
C PHE A 6 -12.94 -4.83 4.74
N THR A 7 -14.23 -4.71 5.06
CA THR A 7 -15.29 -4.85 4.08
C THR A 7 -15.26 -3.68 3.11
N ALA A 8 -14.92 -3.94 1.85
CA ALA A 8 -15.06 -3.01 0.73
C ALA A 8 -16.25 -3.45 -0.12
N THR A 9 -17.06 -2.49 -0.56
CA THR A 9 -18.29 -2.76 -1.36
C THR A 9 -18.11 -2.42 -2.83
N ALA A 10 -17.04 -1.71 -3.18
CA ALA A 10 -16.65 -1.37 -4.54
C ALA A 10 -15.12 -1.16 -4.61
N PRO A 11 -14.52 -1.23 -5.82
CA PRO A 11 -13.11 -0.90 -6.02
C PRO A 11 -12.80 0.53 -5.55
N LEU A 12 -11.55 0.78 -5.15
CA LEU A 12 -11.01 2.09 -4.75
C LEU A 12 -11.63 2.69 -3.48
N GLN A 13 -12.36 1.90 -2.69
CA GLN A 13 -12.94 2.36 -1.41
C GLN A 13 -11.99 2.19 -0.23
N LYS A 14 -11.31 1.05 -0.17
CA LYS A 14 -10.38 0.72 0.91
C LYS A 14 -9.12 0.13 0.32
N TRP A 15 -8.00 0.77 0.61
CA TRP A 15 -6.68 0.26 0.27
C TRP A 15 -5.94 -0.13 1.54
N THR A 16 -5.17 -1.21 1.45
CA THR A 16 -4.26 -1.61 2.50
C THR A 16 -2.83 -1.60 1.98
N THR A 17 -1.89 -1.33 2.88
CA THR A 17 -0.47 -1.56 2.63
C THR A 17 0.15 -2.33 3.80
N ASP A 18 1.02 -3.28 3.46
CA ASP A 18 1.81 -4.04 4.42
C ASP A 18 3.28 -4.05 3.96
N VAL A 19 4.19 -3.60 4.82
CA VAL A 19 5.60 -3.52 4.48
C VAL A 19 6.28 -4.85 4.79
N SER A 20 6.55 -5.61 3.74
CA SER A 20 7.28 -6.88 3.83
C SER A 20 8.79 -6.66 3.73
N GLN A 21 9.54 -7.10 4.75
CA GLN A 21 10.99 -7.12 4.72
C GLN A 21 11.52 -8.45 4.16
N PHE A 22 12.37 -8.37 3.14
CA PHE A 22 13.11 -9.46 2.55
C PHE A 22 14.60 -9.31 2.86
N ASN A 23 15.26 -10.42 3.22
CA ASN A 23 16.70 -10.45 3.45
C ASN A 23 17.38 -11.10 2.24
N PHE A 24 18.30 -10.38 1.60
CA PHE A 24 19.12 -10.85 0.50
C PHE A 24 20.61 -10.84 0.88
N SER A 25 21.46 -11.50 0.10
CA SER A 25 22.91 -11.55 0.38
C SER A 25 23.61 -10.18 0.29
N TRP A 26 23.00 -9.23 -0.43
CA TRP A 26 23.46 -7.84 -0.56
C TRP A 26 22.76 -6.86 0.41
N GLY A 27 21.91 -7.35 1.33
CA GLY A 27 21.26 -6.52 2.34
C GLY A 27 19.75 -6.73 2.45
N LYS A 28 19.08 -5.79 3.14
CA LYS A 28 17.63 -5.81 3.35
C LYS A 28 16.90 -5.07 2.23
N CYS A 29 15.76 -5.60 1.82
CA CYS A 29 14.84 -4.96 0.89
C CYS A 29 13.45 -4.92 1.53
N TYR A 30 12.74 -3.81 1.36
CA TYR A 30 11.42 -3.57 1.90
C TYR A 30 10.49 -3.38 0.72
N LEU A 31 9.44 -4.18 0.63
CA LEU A 31 8.38 -4.07 -0.35
C LEU A 31 7.15 -3.49 0.34
N SER A 32 6.62 -2.40 -0.20
CA SER A 32 5.36 -1.82 0.24
C SER A 32 4.42 -1.87 -0.97
N PRO A 33 3.50 -2.84 -1.04
CA PRO A 33 2.42 -2.85 -2.03
C PRO A 33 1.21 -2.10 -1.49
N ILE A 34 0.45 -1.48 -2.40
CA ILE A 34 -0.94 -1.04 -2.17
C ILE A 34 -1.84 -2.11 -2.77
N ILE A 35 -2.70 -2.67 -1.95
CA ILE A 35 -3.69 -3.67 -2.35
C ILE A 35 -5.07 -3.08 -2.21
N ASP A 36 -5.90 -3.25 -3.24
CA ASP A 36 -7.32 -2.92 -3.18
C ASP A 36 -8.08 -4.03 -2.47
N MET A 37 -8.77 -3.69 -1.38
CA MET A 37 -9.45 -4.70 -0.54
C MET A 37 -10.70 -5.29 -1.19
N TYR A 38 -11.22 -4.69 -2.27
CA TYR A 38 -12.36 -5.22 -3.00
C TYR A 38 -11.92 -6.22 -4.07
N THR A 39 -10.90 -5.90 -4.87
CA THR A 39 -10.41 -6.79 -5.94
C THR A 39 -9.27 -7.71 -5.53
N ASN A 40 -8.64 -7.47 -4.38
CA ASN A 40 -7.35 -8.06 -3.96
C ASN A 40 -6.22 -7.85 -4.99
N GLU A 41 -6.33 -6.84 -5.85
CA GLU A 41 -5.30 -6.53 -6.84
C GLU A 41 -4.27 -5.55 -6.29
N VAL A 42 -3.03 -5.70 -6.76
CA VAL A 42 -1.96 -4.74 -6.47
C VAL A 42 -2.15 -3.51 -7.34
N ILE A 43 -2.49 -2.40 -6.69
CA ILE A 43 -2.71 -1.10 -7.33
C ILE A 43 -1.38 -0.44 -7.71
N SER A 44 -0.40 -0.55 -6.79
CA SER A 44 0.93 0.03 -6.89
C SER A 44 1.87 -0.66 -5.91
N TYR A 45 3.17 -0.51 -6.10
CA TYR A 45 4.18 -0.98 -5.15
C TYR A 45 5.42 -0.11 -5.21
N ASP A 46 6.19 -0.06 -4.12
CA ASP A 46 7.54 0.48 -4.10
C ASP A 46 8.50 -0.48 -3.40
N LEU A 47 9.75 -0.48 -3.83
CA LEU A 47 10.86 -1.28 -3.29
C LEU A 47 11.94 -0.35 -2.76
N SER A 48 12.41 -0.58 -1.54
CA SER A 48 13.50 0.21 -0.96
C SER A 48 14.48 -0.66 -0.19
N MET A 49 15.76 -0.27 -0.19
CA MET A 49 16.79 -0.94 0.61
C MET A 49 16.77 -0.50 2.09
N SER A 50 15.93 0.48 2.44
CA SER A 50 15.76 0.97 3.80
C SER A 50 14.28 1.20 4.13
N PRO A 51 13.85 0.97 5.39
CA PRO A 51 12.49 1.26 5.79
C PRO A 51 12.37 2.78 5.94
N ASN A 52 11.78 3.46 4.97
CA ASN A 52 11.64 4.91 5.01
C ASN A 52 10.23 5.34 4.60
N LEU A 53 9.70 6.36 5.28
CA LEU A 53 8.41 6.98 4.93
C LEU A 53 8.40 7.56 3.51
N ASN A 54 9.59 7.88 2.97
CA ASN A 54 9.72 8.35 1.59
C ASN A 54 9.27 7.30 0.57
N GLN A 55 9.37 6.01 0.88
CA GLN A 55 8.89 4.90 0.05
C GLN A 55 7.36 4.97 -0.10
N ILE A 56 6.66 5.08 1.01
CA ILE A 56 5.19 5.20 1.04
C ILE A 56 4.77 6.46 0.29
N LYS A 57 5.47 7.58 0.50
CA LYS A 57 5.16 8.84 -0.18
C LYS A 57 5.32 8.73 -1.71
N ARG A 58 6.42 8.16 -2.21
CA ARG A 58 6.63 7.96 -3.66
C ARG A 58 5.58 7.04 -4.27
N MET A 59 5.26 5.96 -3.56
CA MET A 59 4.23 5.00 -3.94
C MET A 59 2.86 5.69 -4.05
N LEU A 60 2.47 6.48 -3.04
CA LEU A 60 1.22 7.24 -3.03
C LEU A 60 1.21 8.30 -4.14
N GLU A 61 2.28 9.07 -4.33
CA GLU A 61 2.38 10.05 -5.42
C GLU A 61 2.21 9.41 -6.80
N THR A 62 2.79 8.23 -7.00
CA THR A 62 2.66 7.48 -8.26
C THR A 62 1.23 6.97 -8.44
N THR A 63 0.61 6.53 -7.36
CA THR A 63 -0.76 6.02 -7.36
C THR A 63 -1.78 7.15 -7.61
N PHE A 64 -1.62 8.29 -6.95
CA PHE A 64 -2.45 9.49 -7.15
C PHE A 64 -2.35 10.06 -8.57
N LYS A 65 -1.21 9.87 -9.26
CA LYS A 65 -1.11 10.21 -10.68
C LYS A 65 -1.91 9.25 -11.58
N LYS A 66 -2.08 7.99 -11.17
CA LYS A 66 -2.78 6.94 -11.93
C LYS A 66 -4.30 7.04 -11.78
N PHE A 67 -4.79 7.46 -10.62
CA PHE A 67 -6.23 7.59 -10.33
C PHE A 67 -6.62 9.07 -10.18
N LYS A 68 -7.47 9.57 -11.08
CA LYS A 68 -7.90 10.98 -11.10
C LYS A 68 -8.86 11.35 -9.96
N SER A 69 -9.52 10.37 -9.34
CA SER A 69 -10.45 10.59 -8.23
C SER A 69 -10.37 9.42 -7.27
N LEU A 70 -10.05 9.71 -6.01
CA LEU A 70 -10.03 8.78 -4.88
C LEU A 70 -10.87 9.33 -3.72
N THR A 71 -11.90 10.11 -4.06
CA THR A 71 -12.77 10.75 -3.07
C THR A 71 -13.43 9.69 -2.20
N GLY A 72 -13.14 9.73 -0.90
CA GLY A 72 -13.66 8.76 0.07
C GLY A 72 -12.83 7.49 0.23
N LEU A 73 -11.65 7.39 -0.41
CA LEU A 73 -10.71 6.28 -0.19
C LEU A 73 -10.22 6.30 1.27
N ILE A 74 -10.33 5.15 1.93
CA ILE A 74 -9.72 4.90 3.24
C ILE A 74 -8.42 4.11 3.02
N PHE A 75 -7.31 4.67 3.49
CA PHE A 75 -6.00 4.02 3.41
C PHE A 75 -5.61 3.46 4.77
N HIS A 76 -5.48 2.14 4.87
CA HIS A 76 -5.03 1.44 6.07
C HIS A 76 -3.56 1.03 5.90
N SER A 77 -2.72 1.40 6.86
CA SER A 77 -1.31 1.02 6.93
C SER A 77 -1.07 0.33 8.26
N ASP A 78 -0.52 -0.88 8.23
CA ASP A 78 -0.19 -1.68 9.43
C ASP A 78 1.24 -1.36 9.98
N ILE A 79 1.77 -0.16 9.68
CA ILE A 79 3.10 0.31 10.15
C ILE A 79 3.05 0.81 11.59
#